data_AF-A0A699UF94-F1
#
_entry.id   AF-A0A699UF94-F1
#
_cell.length_a   1.000
_cell.length_b   1.000
_cell.length_c   1.000
_cell.angle_alpha   90.00
_cell.angle_beta   90.00
_cell.angle_gamma   90.00
#
_symmetry.space_group_name_H-M   'P 1'
#
loop_
_entity.id
_entity.type
_entity.pdbx_description
1 polymer ?
#
loop_
_entity_poly.entity_id
_entity_poly.type
_entity_poly.pdbx_seq_one_letter_code
_entity_poly.pdbx_strand_id
1 'polypeptide(L)'
;IVGYTTRNSGGVPKNFKNYFVLEFDHDFTSTTLYQDKAAAAAGTLDVTANHAGAIVGFKTRKGERVNARVASSFISPEQAILNLGELGKKDLETVRQEGRTAWNQALGRIDIEGGTADQRRTFYSCLYRALLFPRKLYELDAAGKVMHYSPFNGQVLPGYMYTDTGFWDTFRALFPFLNLMYPEINTEIQQGLA
;
A
#
# COMPACT_ATOMS: atom_id res chain seq x y z
N ILE A 1 11.21 6.29 11.86
CA ILE A 1 12.13 6.15 10.71
C ILE A 1 11.40 6.62 9.46
N VAL A 2 12.03 7.42 8.61
CA VAL A 2 11.48 7.83 7.31
C VAL A 2 12.50 7.54 6.22
N GLY A 3 12.03 7.43 4.97
CA GLY A 3 12.89 7.25 3.83
C GLY A 3 12.11 7.23 2.52
N TYR A 4 12.80 6.93 1.43
CA TYR A 4 12.17 6.68 0.14
C TYR A 4 12.88 5.56 -0.62
N THR A 5 12.17 4.92 -1.54
CA THR A 5 12.73 4.00 -2.52
C THR A 5 12.44 4.48 -3.93
N THR A 6 13.41 4.29 -4.84
CA THR A 6 13.31 4.64 -6.25
C THR A 6 13.49 3.44 -7.18
N ARG A 7 13.79 2.25 -6.64
CA ARG A 7 13.98 1.05 -7.44
C ARG A 7 12.70 0.72 -8.18
N ASN A 8 12.79 0.61 -9.50
CA ASN A 8 11.68 0.36 -10.41
C ASN A 8 12.13 -0.53 -11.59
N SER A 9 11.19 -0.91 -12.45
CA SER A 9 11.43 -1.74 -13.64
C SER A 9 11.13 -0.98 -14.95
N GLY A 10 11.30 0.35 -14.95
CA GLY A 10 10.86 1.23 -16.04
C GLY A 10 9.41 1.69 -15.88
N GLY A 11 8.93 2.49 -16.84
CA GLY A 11 7.56 3.03 -16.83
C GLY A 11 7.30 4.08 -15.76
N VAL A 12 8.35 4.79 -15.30
CA VAL A 12 8.24 5.84 -14.29
C VAL A 12 8.91 7.15 -14.73
N PRO A 13 8.39 8.32 -14.30
CA PRO A 13 9.02 9.61 -14.49
C PRO A 13 10.35 9.73 -13.71
N LYS A 14 11.21 10.67 -14.11
CA LYS A 14 12.53 10.88 -13.49
C LYS A 14 12.47 11.20 -11.99
N ASN A 15 11.38 11.79 -11.52
CA ASN A 15 11.18 12.18 -10.13
C ASN A 15 10.48 11.11 -9.28
N PHE A 16 10.24 9.91 -9.80
CA PHE A 16 9.60 8.81 -9.07
C PHE A 16 10.29 8.50 -7.75
N LYS A 17 9.50 8.51 -6.67
CA LYS A 17 9.86 8.02 -5.35
C LYS A 17 8.62 7.41 -4.70
N ASN A 18 8.80 6.37 -3.90
CA ASN A 18 7.83 5.98 -2.88
C ASN A 18 8.42 6.34 -1.51
N TYR A 19 7.83 7.33 -0.85
CA TYR A 19 8.19 7.80 0.48
C TYR A 19 7.52 6.91 1.53
N PHE A 20 8.23 6.54 2.59
CA PHE A 20 7.69 5.70 3.65
C PHE A 20 8.00 6.27 5.04
N VAL A 21 7.13 5.95 5.99
CA VAL A 21 7.28 6.26 7.41
C VAL A 21 7.03 5.01 8.24
N LEU A 22 7.84 4.82 9.27
CA LEU A 22 7.71 3.76 10.27
C LEU A 22 7.76 4.40 11.67
N GLU A 23 6.73 4.16 12.47
CA GLU A 23 6.66 4.53 13.88
C GLU A 23 6.69 3.27 14.74
N PHE A 24 7.59 3.25 15.72
CA PHE A 24 7.71 2.15 16.68
C PHE A 24 7.17 2.59 18.03
N ASP A 25 6.60 1.65 18.78
CA ASP A 25 6.10 1.87 20.14
C ASP A 25 7.15 1.65 21.23
N HIS A 26 8.42 1.48 20.86
CA HIS A 26 9.55 1.30 21.75
C HIS A 26 10.71 2.24 21.39
N ASP A 27 11.38 2.76 22.41
CA ASP A 27 12.60 3.55 22.25
C ASP A 27 13.73 2.71 21.64
N PHE A 28 14.48 3.33 20.73
CA PHE A 28 15.65 2.69 20.14
C PHE A 28 16.81 2.68 21.12
N THR A 29 17.39 1.50 21.37
CA THR A 29 18.62 1.35 22.16
C THR A 29 19.87 1.42 21.30
N SER A 30 19.72 1.22 20.00
CA SER A 30 20.79 1.36 19.01
C SER A 30 20.20 1.71 17.66
N THR A 31 20.92 2.52 16.89
CA THR A 31 20.58 2.87 15.52
C THR A 31 21.85 2.79 14.68
N THR A 32 21.81 2.01 13.61
CA THR A 32 22.89 1.92 12.63
C THR A 32 22.30 2.13 11.24
N LEU A 33 22.77 3.15 10.53
CA LEU A 33 22.44 3.35 9.12
C LEU A 33 23.48 2.66 8.24
N TYR A 34 23.06 2.19 7.07
CA TYR A 34 23.91 1.54 6.09
C TYR A 34 23.91 2.33 4.79
N GLN A 35 25.12 2.51 4.25
CA GLN A 35 25.40 3.09 2.94
C GLN A 35 26.04 2.01 2.09
N ASP A 36 25.27 1.49 1.14
CA ASP A 36 25.62 0.36 0.29
C ASP A 36 25.96 -0.90 1.10
N LYS A 37 27.24 -1.21 1.28
CA LYS A 37 27.73 -2.39 2.03
C LYS A 37 28.38 -2.02 3.36
N ALA A 38 28.47 -0.74 3.71
CA ALA A 38 29.16 -0.25 4.88
C ALA A 38 28.19 0.36 5.89
N ALA A 39 28.48 0.17 7.17
CA ALA A 39 27.82 0.92 8.23
C ALA A 39 28.27 2.39 8.17
N ALA A 40 27.33 3.31 8.33
CA ALA A 40 27.61 4.72 8.52
C ALA A 40 28.32 4.97 9.87
N ALA A 41 28.89 6.15 10.04
CA ALA A 41 29.52 6.53 11.29
C ALA A 41 28.50 6.50 12.46
N ALA A 42 28.99 6.24 13.67
CA ALA A 42 28.15 6.29 14.86
C ALA A 42 27.54 7.70 15.02
N GLY A 43 26.25 7.76 15.30
CA GLY A 43 25.51 9.03 15.44
C GLY A 43 24.99 9.61 14.12
N THR A 44 25.25 9.00 12.96
CA THR A 44 24.62 9.39 11.69
C THR A 44 23.10 9.16 11.75
N LEU A 45 22.31 10.20 11.43
CA LEU A 45 20.84 10.17 11.46
C LEU A 45 20.18 10.12 10.07
N ASP A 46 20.94 10.40 9.02
CA ASP A 46 20.49 10.36 7.64
C ASP A 46 21.59 9.83 6.71
N VAL A 47 21.17 9.13 5.65
CA VAL A 47 22.08 8.63 4.61
C VAL A 47 21.43 8.76 3.24
N THR A 48 22.24 9.08 2.23
CA THR A 48 21.86 9.00 0.81
C THR A 48 22.89 8.16 0.08
N ALA A 49 22.47 7.00 -0.42
CA ALA A 49 23.33 6.03 -1.09
C ALA A 49 22.55 5.27 -2.17
N ASN A 50 23.23 4.50 -3.02
CA ASN A 50 22.56 3.65 -4.02
C ASN A 50 21.70 2.57 -3.35
N HIS A 51 22.16 2.05 -2.21
CA HIS A 51 21.40 1.17 -1.34
C HIS A 51 21.49 1.66 0.11
N ALA A 52 20.45 2.34 0.58
CA ALA A 52 20.33 2.80 1.95
C ALA A 52 19.54 1.81 2.80
N GLY A 53 19.91 1.69 4.08
CA GLY A 53 19.19 0.85 5.04
C GLY A 53 19.38 1.35 6.48
N ALA A 54 18.53 0.86 7.38
CA ALA A 54 18.62 1.13 8.80
C ALA A 54 18.40 -0.15 9.61
N ILE A 55 19.18 -0.33 10.66
CA ILE A 55 18.96 -1.32 11.70
C ILE A 55 18.72 -0.58 13.01
N VAL A 56 17.60 -0.87 13.66
CA VAL A 56 17.28 -0.36 15.00
C VAL A 56 17.19 -1.52 15.99
N GLY A 57 17.65 -1.28 17.20
CA GLY A 57 17.63 -2.25 18.30
C GLY A 57 16.69 -1.82 19.41
N PHE A 58 16.14 -2.81 20.11
CA PHE A 58 15.25 -2.63 21.24
C PHE A 58 15.73 -3.51 22.40
N LYS A 59 15.56 -3.04 23.63
CA LYS A 59 15.67 -3.90 24.82
C LYS A 59 14.30 -4.46 25.14
N THR A 60 14.16 -5.78 25.12
CA THR A 60 12.88 -6.46 25.35
C THR A 60 12.97 -7.51 26.46
N ARG A 61 11.81 -7.82 27.05
CA ARG A 61 11.60 -8.93 27.98
C ARG A 61 10.97 -10.11 27.24
N LYS A 62 11.05 -11.30 27.83
CA LYS A 62 10.41 -12.51 27.27
C LYS A 62 8.91 -12.28 27.09
N GLY A 63 8.44 -12.37 25.84
CA GLY A 63 7.03 -12.19 25.48
C GLY A 63 6.60 -10.75 25.20
N GLU A 64 7.51 -9.77 25.31
CA GLU A 64 7.24 -8.38 24.94
C GLU A 64 7.12 -8.25 23.42
N ARG A 65 6.12 -7.48 22.96
CA ARG A 65 5.82 -7.26 21.54
C ARG A 65 6.22 -5.83 21.18
N VAL A 66 7.00 -5.68 20.12
CA VAL A 66 7.29 -4.38 19.50
C VAL A 66 6.38 -4.24 18.28
N ASN A 67 5.65 -3.14 18.20
CA ASN A 67 4.79 -2.83 17.06
C ASN A 67 5.45 -1.77 16.19
N ALA A 68 5.29 -1.92 14.87
CA ALA A 68 5.68 -0.93 13.90
C ALA A 68 4.44 -0.52 13.09
N ARG A 69 4.12 0.77 13.08
CA ARG A 69 3.08 1.35 12.22
C ARG A 69 3.77 1.88 10.98
N VAL A 70 3.26 1.51 9.81
CA VAL A 70 3.92 1.79 8.53
C VAL A 70 2.93 2.33 7.53
N ALA A 71 3.34 3.37 6.81
CA ALA A 71 2.62 3.90 5.66
C ALA A 71 3.60 4.40 4.60
N SER A 72 3.11 4.57 3.38
CA SER A 72 3.87 5.15 2.29
C SER A 72 3.01 6.06 1.41
N SER A 73 3.67 6.82 0.55
CA SER A 73 3.05 7.72 -0.41
C SER A 73 3.92 7.84 -1.66
N PHE A 74 3.31 8.01 -2.83
CA PHE A 74 4.02 8.39 -4.05
C PHE A 74 4.15 9.92 -4.21
N ILE A 75 3.51 10.69 -3.33
CA ILE A 75 3.39 12.14 -3.42
C ILE A 75 4.50 12.82 -2.63
N SER A 76 4.56 12.61 -1.31
CA SER A 76 5.57 13.24 -0.44
C SER A 76 5.73 12.52 0.91
N PRO A 77 6.79 12.82 1.69
CA PRO A 77 6.91 12.37 3.07
C PRO A 77 5.73 12.81 3.95
N GLU A 78 5.24 14.03 3.79
CA GLU A 78 4.11 14.58 4.54
C GLU A 78 2.83 13.82 4.23
N GLN A 79 2.60 13.48 2.96
CA GLN A 79 1.46 12.64 2.58
C GLN A 79 1.60 11.22 3.15
N ALA A 80 2.80 10.63 3.22
CA ALA A 80 3.00 9.33 3.88
C ALA A 80 2.64 9.37 5.38
N ILE A 81 2.94 10.48 6.06
CA ILE A 81 2.53 10.72 7.46
C ILE A 81 1.01 10.88 7.54
N LEU A 82 0.39 11.60 6.61
CA LEU A 82 -1.08 11.72 6.54
C LEU A 82 -1.74 10.35 6.37
N ASN A 83 -1.23 9.51 5.46
CA ASN A 83 -1.72 8.15 5.24
C ASN A 83 -1.52 7.25 6.48
N LEU A 84 -0.46 7.44 7.26
CA LEU A 84 -0.27 6.73 8.54
C LEU A 84 -1.42 7.00 9.53
N GLY A 85 -2.10 8.14 9.37
CA GLY A 85 -3.30 8.52 10.09
C GLY A 85 -4.48 7.55 9.92
N GLU A 86 -4.53 6.77 8.83
CA GLU A 86 -5.57 5.73 8.61
C GLU A 86 -5.61 4.70 9.76
N LEU A 87 -4.45 4.41 10.35
CA LEU A 87 -4.33 3.48 11.47
C LEU A 87 -4.85 4.10 12.79
N GLY A 88 -4.98 5.42 12.89
CA GLY A 88 -5.50 6.11 14.08
C GLY A 88 -4.76 5.73 15.37
N LYS A 89 -5.44 5.10 16.32
CA LYS A 89 -4.84 4.48 17.53
C LYS A 89 -5.09 2.97 17.58
N LYS A 90 -5.44 2.36 16.44
CA LYS A 90 -5.85 0.96 16.34
C LYS A 90 -4.65 0.05 16.59
N ASP A 91 -4.88 -1.04 17.31
CA ASP A 91 -3.92 -2.12 17.43
C ASP A 91 -4.02 -3.07 16.22
N LEU A 92 -3.05 -4.00 16.12
CA LEU A 92 -2.99 -4.95 15.01
C LEU A 92 -4.25 -5.82 14.90
N GLU A 93 -4.87 -6.16 16.04
CA GLU A 93 -6.06 -7.01 16.05
C GLU A 93 -7.27 -6.26 15.50
N THR A 94 -7.43 -4.99 15.87
CA THR A 94 -8.47 -4.11 15.32
C THR A 94 -8.30 -3.96 13.81
N VAL A 95 -7.08 -3.65 13.34
CA VAL A 95 -6.78 -3.53 11.90
C VAL A 95 -7.05 -4.85 11.16
N ARG A 96 -6.68 -5.99 11.76
CA ARG A 96 -6.98 -7.33 11.22
C ARG A 96 -8.47 -7.56 11.05
N GLN A 97 -9.26 -7.23 12.08
CA GLN A 97 -10.69 -7.44 12.06
C GLN A 97 -11.41 -6.50 11.08
N GLU A 98 -10.99 -5.24 10.99
CA GLU A 98 -11.49 -4.30 9.98
C GLU A 98 -11.18 -4.78 8.56
N GLY A 99 -9.95 -5.24 8.31
CA GLY A 99 -9.58 -5.84 7.02
C GLY A 99 -10.42 -7.08 6.69
N ARG A 100 -10.69 -7.95 7.69
CA ARG A 100 -11.57 -9.10 7.52
C ARG A 100 -13.00 -8.70 7.17
N THR A 101 -13.53 -7.68 7.84
CA THR A 101 -14.86 -7.13 7.55
C THR A 101 -14.93 -6.56 6.14
N ALA A 102 -13.92 -5.77 5.73
CA ALA A 102 -13.84 -5.21 4.38
C ALA A 102 -13.81 -6.30 3.31
N TRP A 103 -13.01 -7.37 3.51
CA TRP A 103 -12.99 -8.52 2.61
C TRP A 103 -14.33 -9.25 2.56
N ASN A 104 -14.96 -9.50 3.70
CA ASN A 104 -16.27 -10.15 3.72
C ASN A 104 -17.35 -9.30 3.05
N GLN A 105 -17.31 -7.97 3.16
CA GLN A 105 -18.23 -7.08 2.46
C GLN A 105 -18.03 -7.14 0.95
N ALA A 106 -16.78 -7.17 0.49
CA ALA A 106 -16.48 -7.28 -0.93
C ALA A 106 -16.86 -8.67 -1.47
N LEU A 107 -16.34 -9.73 -0.88
CA LEU A 107 -16.56 -11.12 -1.31
C LEU A 107 -18.03 -11.56 -1.16
N GLY A 108 -18.72 -11.04 -0.14
CA GLY A 108 -20.11 -11.35 0.17
C GLY A 108 -21.13 -10.78 -0.82
N ARG A 109 -20.70 -10.04 -1.87
CA ARG A 109 -21.59 -9.70 -3.00
C ARG A 109 -22.05 -10.92 -3.79
N ILE A 110 -21.33 -12.03 -3.69
CA ILE A 110 -21.72 -13.30 -4.28
C ILE A 110 -21.74 -14.36 -3.18
N ASP A 111 -22.94 -14.83 -2.88
CA ASP A 111 -23.14 -15.97 -2.01
C ASP A 111 -23.30 -17.24 -2.86
N ILE A 112 -22.60 -18.30 -2.49
CA ILE A 112 -22.65 -19.59 -3.20
C ILE A 112 -23.08 -20.69 -2.23
N GLU A 113 -24.18 -21.36 -2.58
CA GLU A 113 -24.70 -22.49 -1.82
C GLU A 113 -24.33 -23.83 -2.49
N GLY A 114 -24.26 -24.89 -1.68
CA GLY A 114 -23.86 -26.22 -2.15
C GLY A 114 -22.35 -26.37 -2.42
N GLY A 115 -21.99 -27.41 -3.17
CA GLY A 115 -20.60 -27.74 -3.52
C GLY A 115 -19.75 -28.32 -2.38
N THR A 116 -18.53 -28.73 -2.72
CA THR A 116 -17.54 -29.20 -1.73
C THR A 116 -16.82 -28.03 -1.06
N ALA A 117 -16.15 -28.28 0.06
CA ALA A 117 -15.31 -27.27 0.71
C ALA A 117 -14.21 -26.73 -0.23
N ASP A 118 -13.67 -27.57 -1.12
CA ASP A 118 -12.62 -27.18 -2.05
C ASP A 118 -13.13 -26.33 -3.22
N GLN A 119 -14.37 -26.57 -3.67
CA GLN A 119 -15.02 -25.70 -4.64
C GLN A 119 -15.26 -24.31 -4.05
N ARG A 120 -15.75 -24.23 -2.80
CA ARG A 120 -15.93 -22.94 -2.11
C ARG A 120 -14.61 -22.20 -1.90
N ARG A 121 -13.55 -22.91 -1.48
CA ARG A 121 -12.20 -22.34 -1.35
C ARG A 121 -11.68 -21.80 -2.68
N THR A 122 -11.80 -22.57 -3.75
CA THR A 122 -11.39 -22.16 -5.10
C THR A 122 -12.15 -20.91 -5.54
N PHE A 123 -13.48 -20.90 -5.39
CA PHE A 123 -14.32 -19.77 -5.78
C PHE A 123 -13.92 -18.48 -5.06
N TYR A 124 -13.90 -18.48 -3.73
CA TYR A 124 -13.57 -17.27 -2.96
C TYR A 124 -12.10 -16.86 -3.10
N SER A 125 -11.19 -17.81 -3.36
CA SER A 125 -9.79 -17.48 -3.67
C SER A 125 -9.67 -16.78 -5.03
N CYS A 126 -10.39 -17.26 -6.06
CA CYS A 126 -10.43 -16.60 -7.36
C CYS A 126 -11.11 -15.23 -7.29
N LEU A 127 -12.20 -15.10 -6.53
CA LEU A 127 -12.88 -13.83 -6.32
C LEU A 127 -11.97 -12.82 -5.60
N TYR A 128 -11.26 -13.25 -4.55
CA TYR A 128 -10.23 -12.43 -3.90
C TYR A 128 -9.19 -11.93 -4.92
N ARG A 129 -8.68 -12.80 -5.80
CA ARG A 129 -7.71 -12.42 -6.84
C ARG A 129 -8.26 -11.41 -7.84
N ALA A 130 -9.54 -11.52 -8.20
CA ALA A 130 -10.21 -10.59 -9.10
C ALA A 130 -10.40 -9.18 -8.50
N LEU A 131 -10.21 -9.00 -7.18
CA LEU A 131 -10.41 -7.72 -6.49
C LEU A 131 -9.10 -7.03 -6.08
N LEU A 132 -7.96 -7.51 -6.56
CA LEU A 132 -6.65 -6.91 -6.25
C LEU A 132 -6.17 -5.87 -7.27
N PHE A 133 -6.55 -6.02 -8.55
CA PHE A 133 -6.03 -5.21 -9.65
C PHE A 133 -7.15 -4.67 -10.55
N PRO A 134 -6.97 -3.49 -11.17
CA PRO A 134 -5.88 -2.55 -10.95
C PRO A 134 -5.91 -1.94 -9.53
N ARG A 135 -4.75 -1.59 -8.97
CA ARG A 135 -4.70 -0.99 -7.62
C ARG A 135 -5.03 0.50 -7.67
N LYS A 136 -5.60 1.03 -6.58
CA LYS A 136 -5.65 2.47 -6.34
C LYS A 136 -4.23 3.03 -6.35
N LEU A 137 -4.00 4.08 -7.12
CA LEU A 137 -2.78 4.89 -7.12
C LEU A 137 -3.08 6.35 -6.76
N TYR A 138 -4.27 6.61 -6.24
CA TYR A 138 -4.64 7.88 -5.63
C TYR A 138 -4.55 7.80 -4.11
N GLU A 139 -4.44 8.98 -3.51
CA GLU A 139 -4.35 9.24 -2.08
C GLU A 139 -5.35 10.35 -1.73
N LEU A 140 -5.63 10.55 -0.45
CA LEU A 140 -6.53 11.62 0.01
C LEU A 140 -5.73 12.76 0.63
N ASP A 141 -6.03 13.99 0.23
CA ASP A 141 -5.45 15.18 0.87
C ASP A 141 -6.02 15.41 2.28
N ALA A 142 -5.49 16.42 2.99
CA ALA A 142 -5.93 16.74 4.34
C ALA A 142 -7.41 17.18 4.44
N ALA A 143 -8.04 17.56 3.33
CA ALA A 143 -9.45 17.89 3.21
C ALA A 143 -10.30 16.70 2.71
N GLY A 144 -9.72 15.52 2.53
CA GLY A 144 -10.38 14.32 2.03
C GLY A 144 -10.62 14.31 0.52
N LYS A 145 -9.98 15.20 -0.25
CA LYS A 145 -10.09 15.22 -1.71
C LYS A 145 -9.11 14.25 -2.33
N VAL A 146 -9.55 13.63 -3.42
CA VAL A 146 -8.76 12.65 -4.17
C VAL A 146 -7.68 13.35 -5.00
N MET A 147 -6.44 12.90 -4.87
CA MET A 147 -5.30 13.33 -5.67
C MET A 147 -4.32 12.18 -5.90
N HIS A 148 -3.44 12.30 -6.88
CA HIS A 148 -2.46 11.25 -7.19
C HIS A 148 -1.15 11.84 -7.69
N TYR A 149 -0.06 11.11 -7.46
CA TYR A 149 1.15 11.25 -8.26
C TYR A 149 0.91 10.59 -9.63
N SER A 150 1.08 11.34 -10.71
CA SER A 150 0.92 10.81 -12.07
C SER A 150 2.17 10.02 -12.48
N PRO A 151 2.05 8.70 -12.72
CA PRO A 151 3.16 7.89 -13.23
C PRO A 151 3.48 8.20 -14.71
N PHE A 152 2.73 9.09 -15.35
CA PHE A 152 2.94 9.44 -16.76
C PHE A 152 3.77 10.72 -16.92
N ASN A 153 3.53 11.73 -16.08
CA ASN A 153 4.19 13.04 -16.20
C ASN A 153 4.93 13.50 -14.92
N GLY A 154 4.81 12.76 -13.82
CA GLY A 154 5.49 13.05 -12.55
C GLY A 154 4.88 14.19 -11.73
N GLN A 155 3.73 14.74 -12.13
CA GLN A 155 3.03 15.80 -11.40
C GLN A 155 2.05 15.21 -10.39
N VAL A 156 1.64 16.03 -9.42
CA VAL A 156 0.56 15.71 -8.48
C VAL A 156 -0.71 16.38 -8.98
N LEU A 157 -1.74 15.59 -9.26
CA LEU A 157 -2.97 16.04 -9.90
C LEU A 157 -4.21 15.63 -9.08
N PRO A 158 -5.31 16.40 -9.14
CA PRO A 158 -6.58 15.98 -8.56
C PRO A 158 -7.17 14.80 -9.33
N GLY A 159 -8.02 14.01 -8.66
CA GLY A 159 -8.80 12.94 -9.28
C GLY A 159 -8.19 11.55 -9.11
N TYR A 160 -8.97 10.54 -9.50
CA TYR A 160 -8.62 9.13 -9.35
C TYR A 160 -7.47 8.73 -10.28
N MET A 161 -6.72 7.72 -9.87
CA MET A 161 -5.71 7.06 -10.69
C MET A 161 -5.61 5.59 -10.30
N TYR A 162 -5.46 4.72 -11.29
CA TYR A 162 -5.33 3.28 -11.14
C TYR A 162 -4.24 2.75 -12.08
N THR A 163 -3.59 1.65 -11.71
CA THR A 163 -2.52 1.06 -12.53
C THR A 163 -2.29 -0.41 -12.21
N ASP A 164 -1.28 -1.02 -12.82
CA ASP A 164 -0.85 -2.42 -12.69
C ASP A 164 -1.87 -3.42 -13.23
N THR A 165 -2.42 -3.09 -14.38
CA THR A 165 -3.23 -4.03 -15.16
C THR A 165 -2.84 -3.98 -16.63
N GLY A 166 -2.74 -5.15 -17.25
CA GLY A 166 -2.60 -5.27 -18.70
C GLY A 166 -3.98 -5.52 -19.33
N PHE A 167 -4.49 -4.55 -20.10
CA PHE A 167 -5.84 -4.70 -20.67
C PHE A 167 -5.98 -5.89 -21.61
N TRP A 168 -4.90 -6.35 -22.25
CA TRP A 168 -4.90 -7.56 -23.09
C TRP A 168 -5.40 -8.81 -22.36
N ASP A 169 -5.12 -8.91 -21.05
CA ASP A 169 -5.65 -9.96 -20.19
C ASP A 169 -7.05 -9.60 -19.68
N THR A 170 -7.16 -8.41 -19.08
CA THR A 170 -8.27 -8.10 -18.17
C THR A 170 -9.54 -7.66 -18.86
N PHE A 171 -9.50 -7.32 -20.15
CA PHE A 171 -10.71 -7.00 -20.93
C PHE A 171 -11.67 -8.20 -21.05
N ARG A 172 -11.12 -9.43 -21.00
CA ARG A 172 -11.85 -10.66 -21.35
C ARG A 172 -12.94 -11.01 -20.34
N ALA A 173 -12.64 -10.83 -19.05
CA ALA A 173 -13.53 -11.24 -17.97
C ALA A 173 -13.43 -10.33 -16.74
N LEU A 174 -12.27 -9.78 -16.40
CA LEU A 174 -12.11 -8.97 -15.18
C LEU A 174 -12.90 -7.66 -15.26
N PHE A 175 -12.68 -6.83 -16.27
CA PHE A 175 -13.44 -5.57 -16.43
C PHE A 175 -14.94 -5.80 -16.65
N PRO A 176 -15.38 -6.77 -17.48
CA PRO A 176 -16.79 -7.17 -17.53
C PRO A 176 -17.36 -7.60 -16.17
N PHE A 177 -16.59 -8.34 -15.37
CA PHE A 177 -16.99 -8.75 -14.03
C PHE A 177 -17.14 -7.55 -13.08
N LEU A 178 -16.19 -6.60 -13.11
CA LEU A 178 -16.31 -5.37 -12.33
C LEU A 178 -17.52 -4.53 -12.77
N ASN A 179 -17.82 -4.44 -14.07
CA ASN A 179 -19.05 -3.77 -14.55
C ASN A 179 -20.32 -4.37 -13.95
N LEU A 180 -20.36 -5.71 -13.79
CA LEU A 180 -21.53 -6.40 -13.27
C LEU A 180 -21.63 -6.29 -11.75
N MET A 181 -20.52 -6.55 -11.05
CA MET A 181 -20.54 -6.79 -9.61
C MET A 181 -19.99 -5.64 -8.76
N TYR A 182 -19.14 -4.77 -9.34
CA TYR A 182 -18.45 -3.65 -8.67
C TYR A 182 -18.38 -2.39 -9.56
N PRO A 183 -19.51 -1.93 -10.13
CA PRO A 183 -19.53 -0.85 -11.12
C PRO A 183 -18.99 0.48 -10.57
N GLU A 184 -19.11 0.71 -9.26
CA GLU A 184 -18.57 1.89 -8.60
C GLU A 184 -17.03 1.91 -8.63
N ILE A 185 -16.37 0.76 -8.43
CA ILE A 185 -14.92 0.65 -8.56
C ILE A 185 -14.52 0.89 -10.01
N ASN A 186 -15.24 0.27 -10.95
CA ASN A 186 -14.90 0.46 -12.37
C ASN A 186 -15.13 1.91 -12.83
N THR A 187 -16.09 2.63 -12.24
CA THR A 187 -16.29 4.06 -12.50
C THR A 187 -15.06 4.88 -12.11
N GLU A 188 -14.48 4.65 -10.92
CA GLU A 188 -13.22 5.29 -10.53
C GLU A 188 -12.07 4.90 -11.47
N ILE A 189 -11.99 3.63 -11.88
CA ILE A 189 -10.97 3.17 -12.83
C ILE A 189 -11.11 3.91 -14.17
N GLN A 190 -12.32 3.99 -14.74
CA GLN A 190 -12.54 4.69 -16.01
C GLN A 190 -12.19 6.19 -15.91
N GLN A 191 -12.50 6.84 -14.78
CA GLN A 191 -12.09 8.23 -14.55
C GLN A 191 -10.57 8.38 -14.49
N GLY A 192 -9.85 7.42 -13.89
CA GLY A 192 -8.39 7.42 -13.87
C GLY A 192 -7.72 7.13 -15.22
N LEU A 193 -8.47 6.67 -16.22
CA LEU A 193 -7.99 6.45 -17.60
C LEU A 193 -8.20 7.65 -18.52
N ALA A 194 -9.10 8.57 -18.15
CA ALA A 194 -9.49 9.74 -18.95
C ALA A 194 -8.47 10.87 -18.82
#